data_AF-A0A6A7A3S6-F1
#
_entry.id   AF-A0A6A7A3S6-F1
#
_cell.length_a   1.000
_cell.length_b   1.000
_cell.length_c   1.000
_cell.angle_alpha   90.00
_cell.angle_beta   90.00
_cell.angle_gamma   90.00
#
_symmetry.space_group_name_H-M   'P 1'
#
loop_
_entity.id
_entity.type
_entity.pdbx_description
1 polymer ?
#
loop_
_entity_poly.entity_id
_entity_poly.type
_entity_poly.pdbx_seq_one_letter_code
_entity_poly.pdbx_strand_id
1 'polypeptide(L)'
;MIEPCATTTGAAGRKICGIFHLLTCGHIIAIDNEDRRCGRNCQHAATLSASTLEHSEELISHMQYNDKLHCETCYGIPFDRYRLITSQEEPFGLRRSLAITRSMLQTNFGLDHDLVNAMLCSPFFNSTLKGFDWNNTHALRCGHEVWSITLRPCGANCTDAPGCRGASYPQKERRADAILCQECVARAELVYQRYTKLEEERASRGGDGGVSAGPRATPEPREAGW
;
A
#
# COMPACT_ATOMS: atom_id res chain seq x y z
N MET A 1 22.04 1.37 5.33
CA MET A 1 20.78 0.61 5.23
C MET A 1 19.64 1.56 5.57
N ILE A 2 18.57 1.63 4.76
CA ILE A 2 17.41 2.49 5.09
C ILE A 2 16.68 1.90 6.30
N GLU A 3 16.58 2.67 7.39
CA GLU A 3 15.78 2.25 8.54
C GLU A 3 14.31 2.07 8.15
N PRO A 4 13.59 1.10 8.73
CA PRO A 4 12.19 0.92 8.42
C PRO A 4 11.40 2.15 8.89
N CYS A 5 10.72 2.77 7.94
CA CYS A 5 9.75 3.84 8.07
C CYS A 5 8.63 3.57 9.08
N ALA A 6 8.42 2.30 9.42
CA ALA A 6 7.63 1.88 10.57
C ALA A 6 8.45 0.87 11.38
N THR A 7 8.76 1.15 12.64
CA THR A 7 9.25 0.14 13.59
C THR A 7 8.43 0.14 14.87
N THR A 8 8.12 -1.04 15.39
CA THR A 8 7.60 -1.21 16.75
C THR A 8 8.58 -2.02 17.58
N THR A 9 8.62 -1.80 18.88
CA THR A 9 9.46 -2.59 19.78
C THR A 9 8.68 -3.83 20.22
N GLY A 10 9.16 -5.02 19.86
CA GLY A 10 8.56 -6.28 20.30
C GLY A 10 8.83 -6.57 21.79
N ALA A 11 8.17 -7.59 22.33
CA ALA A 11 8.30 -8.01 23.74
C ALA A 11 9.75 -8.31 24.17
N ALA A 12 10.61 -8.70 23.23
CA ALA A 12 12.04 -8.96 23.46
C ALA A 12 12.95 -7.71 23.25
N GLY A 13 12.38 -6.51 23.14
CA GLY A 13 13.14 -5.28 22.87
C GLY A 13 13.66 -5.13 21.43
N ARG A 14 13.43 -6.12 20.55
CA ARG A 14 13.82 -6.06 19.14
C ARG A 14 12.89 -5.11 18.37
N LYS A 15 13.47 -4.25 17.52
CA LYS A 15 12.72 -3.46 16.54
C LYS A 15 12.14 -4.40 15.48
N ILE A 16 10.82 -4.37 15.32
CA ILE A 16 10.05 -5.10 14.32
C ILE A 16 9.56 -4.09 13.30
N CYS A 17 9.74 -4.36 12.01
CA CYS A 17 9.21 -3.51 10.94
C CYS A 17 7.68 -3.54 10.96
N GLY A 18 7.06 -2.37 10.93
CA GLY A 18 5.64 -2.21 10.74
C GLY A 18 5.23 -2.70 9.35
N ILE A 19 3.97 -3.11 9.22
CA ILE A 19 3.41 -3.67 7.98
C ILE A 19 2.94 -2.60 7.01
N PHE A 20 2.65 -1.38 7.50
CA PHE A 20 2.06 -0.32 6.69
C PHE A 20 3.12 0.64 6.18
N HIS A 21 3.10 0.92 4.88
CA HIS A 21 4.01 1.84 4.24
C HIS A 21 3.22 2.87 3.46
N LEU A 22 3.59 4.14 3.59
CA LEU A 22 3.15 5.17 2.66
C LEU A 22 4.11 5.22 1.48
N LEU A 23 3.58 5.18 0.27
CA LEU A 23 4.34 5.31 -0.97
C LEU A 23 4.38 6.75 -1.46
N THR A 24 5.35 7.06 -2.33
CA THR A 24 5.49 8.37 -2.99
C THR A 24 4.30 8.72 -3.89
N CYS A 25 3.51 7.74 -4.32
CA CYS A 25 2.24 7.97 -5.00
C CYS A 25 1.10 8.40 -4.07
N GLY A 26 1.34 8.50 -2.75
CA GLY A 26 0.34 8.91 -1.76
C GLY A 26 -0.54 7.77 -1.22
N HIS A 27 -0.35 6.55 -1.68
CA HIS A 27 -1.11 5.39 -1.22
C HIS A 27 -0.45 4.71 -0.02
N ILE A 28 -1.28 4.29 0.93
CA ILE A 28 -0.87 3.43 2.05
C ILE A 28 -1.08 1.99 1.61
N ILE A 29 -0.04 1.20 1.76
CA ILE A 29 -0.05 -0.23 1.46
C ILE A 29 0.27 -1.04 2.72
N ALA A 30 -0.13 -2.31 2.72
CA ALA A 30 0.39 -3.30 3.65
C ALA A 30 1.37 -4.23 2.92
N ILE A 31 2.55 -4.47 3.50
CA ILE A 31 3.44 -5.55 3.07
C ILE A 31 3.02 -6.82 3.80
N ASP A 32 2.66 -7.85 3.03
CA ASP A 32 2.26 -9.17 3.52
C ASP A 32 3.41 -10.20 3.54
N ASN A 33 4.61 -9.78 3.14
CA ASN A 33 5.84 -10.57 3.15
C ASN A 33 6.54 -10.51 4.54
N GLU A 34 7.44 -11.46 4.79
CA GLU A 34 8.37 -11.42 5.92
C GLU A 34 9.31 -10.20 5.84
N ASP A 35 9.78 -9.86 4.64
CA ASP A 35 10.60 -8.67 4.42
C ASP A 35 9.77 -7.38 4.33
N ARG A 36 9.57 -6.76 5.50
CA ARG A 36 8.80 -5.52 5.69
C ARG A 36 9.66 -4.25 5.68
N ARG A 37 10.86 -4.28 5.09
CA ARG A 37 11.69 -3.06 4.97
C ARG A 37 11.01 -2.04 4.04
N CYS A 38 11.47 -0.79 4.00
CA CYS A 38 10.90 0.19 3.07
C CYS A 38 11.59 0.05 1.70
N GLY A 39 10.81 0.04 0.62
CA GLY A 39 11.35 0.08 -0.75
C GLY A 39 11.64 1.52 -1.18
N ARG A 40 12.30 1.71 -2.32
CA ARG A 40 12.72 3.01 -2.83
C ARG A 40 11.57 4.00 -3.05
N ASN A 41 10.40 3.50 -3.44
CA ASN A 41 9.18 4.32 -3.59
C ASN A 41 8.38 4.46 -2.29
N CYS A 42 8.88 3.96 -1.16
CA CYS A 42 8.34 4.36 0.13
C CYS A 42 8.67 5.83 0.39
N GLN A 43 7.70 6.60 0.86
CA GLN A 43 7.84 8.03 1.10
C GLN A 43 9.01 8.36 2.04
N HIS A 44 9.20 7.58 3.10
CA HIS A 44 10.32 7.75 4.03
C HIS A 44 11.67 7.52 3.36
N ALA A 45 11.80 6.43 2.59
CA ALA A 45 13.01 6.10 1.85
C ALA A 45 13.34 7.20 0.82
N ALA A 46 12.33 7.69 0.09
CA ALA A 46 12.47 8.79 -0.85
C ALA A 46 12.86 10.11 -0.17
N THR A 47 12.28 10.42 0.98
CA THR A 47 12.61 11.63 1.76
C THR A 47 14.04 11.59 2.28
N LEU A 48 14.46 10.44 2.83
CA LEU A 48 15.84 10.22 3.26
C LEU A 48 16.79 10.40 2.07
N SER A 49 16.52 9.74 0.95
CA SER A 49 17.34 9.82 -0.27
C SER A 49 17.50 11.27 -0.76
N ALA A 50 16.43 12.08 -0.68
CA ALA A 50 16.47 13.49 -1.06
C ALA A 50 17.28 14.35 -0.08
N SER A 51 17.22 14.05 1.22
CA SER A 51 18.00 14.79 2.24
C SER A 51 19.49 14.47 2.22
N THR A 52 19.89 13.29 1.74
CA THR A 52 21.28 12.82 1.76
C THR A 52 22.08 13.19 0.50
N LEU A 53 21.48 13.95 -0.43
CA LEU A 53 22.13 14.41 -1.66
C LEU A 53 23.41 15.25 -1.43
N GLU A 54 23.68 15.68 -0.20
CA GLU A 54 24.93 16.36 0.12
C GLU A 54 26.06 15.42 0.56
N HIS A 55 25.79 14.23 1.14
CA HIS A 55 26.84 13.31 1.61
C HIS A 55 26.36 11.85 1.67
N SER A 56 26.87 11.00 0.77
CA SER A 56 26.90 9.52 0.83
C SER A 56 25.86 8.76 -0.01
N GLU A 57 26.32 8.26 -1.16
CA GLU A 57 25.74 7.15 -1.92
C GLU A 57 25.77 5.80 -1.16
N GLU A 58 26.33 5.74 0.06
CA GLU A 58 26.57 4.47 0.79
C GLU A 58 25.44 4.08 1.76
N LEU A 59 24.45 4.94 1.97
CA LEU A 59 23.39 4.69 2.97
C LEU A 59 22.27 3.76 2.47
N ILE A 60 22.07 3.62 1.17
CA ILE A 60 21.06 2.71 0.59
C ILE A 60 21.79 1.47 0.10
N SER A 61 21.44 0.28 0.61
CA SER A 61 22.11 -0.92 0.12
C SER A 61 21.79 -1.10 -1.37
N HIS A 62 22.73 -1.64 -2.14
CA HIS A 62 22.53 -1.94 -3.57
C HIS A 62 21.26 -2.78 -3.81
N MET A 63 20.88 -3.63 -2.86
CA MET A 63 19.63 -4.40 -2.91
C MET A 63 18.38 -3.50 -2.81
N GLN A 64 18.41 -2.44 -2.00
CA GLN A 64 17.28 -1.51 -1.81
C GLN A 64 17.14 -0.50 -2.96
N TYR A 65 18.20 -0.26 -3.73
CA TYR A 65 18.20 0.72 -4.82
C TYR A 65 17.24 0.36 -5.96
N ASN A 66 17.05 -0.95 -6.18
CA ASN A 66 16.17 -1.49 -7.22
C ASN A 66 14.85 -2.05 -6.67
N ASP A 67 14.68 -2.04 -5.35
CA ASP A 67 13.50 -2.57 -4.68
C ASP A 67 12.41 -1.50 -4.61
N LYS A 68 11.29 -1.74 -5.30
CA LYS A 68 10.09 -0.90 -5.18
C LYS A 68 8.96 -1.72 -4.59
N LEU A 69 8.22 -1.10 -3.68
CA LEU A 69 6.97 -1.64 -3.18
C LEU A 69 5.91 -1.51 -4.28
N HIS A 70 5.17 -2.58 -4.55
CA HIS A 70 4.08 -2.55 -5.50
C HIS A 70 2.96 -1.60 -5.05
N CYS A 71 2.05 -1.18 -5.93
CA CYS A 71 0.90 -0.39 -5.53
C CYS A 71 -0.30 -0.75 -6.38
N GLU A 72 -1.13 -1.67 -5.89
CA GLU A 72 -2.28 -2.17 -6.64
C GLU A 72 -3.24 -1.06 -7.07
N THR A 73 -3.39 0.00 -6.28
CA THR A 73 -4.23 1.14 -6.67
C THR A 73 -3.68 1.86 -7.90
N CYS A 74 -2.36 2.03 -8.01
CA CYS A 74 -1.73 2.68 -9.16
C CYS A 74 -1.66 1.74 -10.37
N TYR A 75 -1.45 0.46 -10.15
CA TYR A 75 -1.31 -0.54 -11.22
C TYR A 75 -2.63 -1.14 -11.67
N GLY A 76 -3.68 -0.99 -10.86
CA GLY A 76 -4.98 -1.51 -11.16
C GLY A 76 -5.00 -3.03 -11.29
N ILE A 77 -4.47 -3.74 -10.30
CA ILE A 77 -4.39 -5.21 -10.30
C ILE A 77 -5.23 -5.76 -9.14
N PRO A 78 -6.12 -6.74 -9.38
CA PRO A 78 -6.92 -7.35 -8.31
C PRO A 78 -6.16 -8.39 -7.47
N PHE A 79 -6.65 -8.60 -6.25
CA PHE A 79 -6.03 -9.45 -5.22
C PHE A 79 -5.91 -10.94 -5.58
N ASP A 80 -6.88 -11.48 -6.30
CA ASP A 80 -6.82 -12.86 -6.78
C ASP A 80 -5.68 -13.04 -7.80
N ARG A 81 -5.44 -12.04 -8.65
CA ARG A 81 -4.28 -12.01 -9.55
C ARG A 81 -2.97 -11.72 -8.83
N TYR A 82 -3.01 -10.99 -7.73
CA TYR A 82 -1.86 -10.85 -6.84
C TYR A 82 -1.35 -12.22 -6.35
N ARG A 83 -2.26 -13.13 -6.01
CA ARG A 83 -1.91 -14.53 -5.69
C ARG A 83 -1.47 -15.33 -6.92
N LEU A 84 -1.92 -15.02 -8.14
CA LEU A 84 -1.49 -15.73 -9.35
C LEU A 84 -0.13 -15.27 -9.89
N ILE A 85 0.33 -14.06 -9.53
CA ILE A 85 1.70 -13.60 -9.80
C ILE A 85 2.73 -14.35 -8.93
N THR A 86 2.32 -15.36 -8.14
CA THR A 86 3.22 -15.99 -7.14
C THR A 86 4.33 -16.88 -7.65
N SER A 87 4.31 -17.47 -8.85
CA SER A 87 5.07 -18.73 -8.95
C SER A 87 6.29 -18.84 -9.85
N GLN A 88 6.53 -18.09 -10.93
CA GLN A 88 7.63 -18.53 -11.82
C GLN A 88 8.64 -17.52 -12.35
N GLU A 89 8.32 -16.28 -12.66
CA GLU A 89 9.33 -15.32 -13.13
C GLU A 89 8.90 -13.92 -12.74
N GLU A 90 9.27 -13.45 -11.54
CA GLU A 90 9.14 -12.03 -11.16
C GLU A 90 10.15 -11.25 -12.01
N PRO A 91 9.73 -10.51 -13.06
CA PRO A 91 10.72 -9.95 -13.97
C PRO A 91 11.46 -8.76 -13.34
N PHE A 92 11.03 -8.25 -12.18
CA PHE A 92 11.62 -7.08 -11.54
C PHE A 92 11.41 -7.18 -10.03
N GLY A 93 12.45 -6.96 -9.22
CA GLY A 93 12.46 -7.06 -7.76
C GLY A 93 11.47 -6.14 -7.02
N LEU A 94 10.18 -6.33 -7.23
CA LEU A 94 9.09 -5.61 -6.61
C LEU A 94 8.63 -6.38 -5.37
N ARG A 95 8.72 -5.76 -4.20
CA ARG A 95 8.09 -6.33 -3.00
C ARG A 95 6.61 -6.02 -3.01
N ARG A 96 5.82 -7.04 -2.76
CA ARG A 96 4.38 -6.99 -2.96
C ARG A 96 3.69 -6.15 -1.89
N SER A 97 2.53 -5.60 -2.24
CA SER A 97 1.87 -4.54 -1.49
C SER A 97 0.40 -4.49 -1.82
N LEU A 98 -0.44 -4.49 -0.80
CA LEU A 98 -1.89 -4.52 -0.98
C LEU A 98 -2.52 -3.15 -0.73
N ALA A 99 -3.48 -2.77 -1.57
CA ALA A 99 -4.35 -1.62 -1.28
C ALA A 99 -5.29 -1.96 -0.11
N ILE A 100 -5.31 -1.13 0.94
CA ILE A 100 -6.06 -1.47 2.17
C ILE A 100 -7.57 -1.30 1.94
N THR A 101 -8.30 -2.41 1.82
CA THR A 101 -9.78 -2.45 1.84
C THR A 101 -10.31 -2.89 3.22
N ARG A 102 -11.59 -2.64 3.52
CA ARG A 102 -12.20 -3.14 4.76
C ARG A 102 -12.15 -4.66 4.87
N SER A 103 -12.50 -5.36 3.79
CA SER A 103 -12.44 -6.83 3.75
C SER A 103 -11.03 -7.34 4.03
N MET A 104 -9.99 -6.69 3.51
CA MET A 104 -8.60 -7.08 3.82
C MET A 104 -8.25 -6.84 5.29
N LEU A 105 -8.70 -5.74 5.89
CA LEU A 105 -8.54 -5.48 7.32
C LEU A 105 -9.19 -6.58 8.17
N GLN A 106 -10.40 -7.00 7.80
CA GLN A 106 -11.14 -8.04 8.52
C GLN A 106 -10.49 -9.42 8.34
N THR A 107 -10.29 -9.84 7.09
CA THR A 107 -9.87 -11.20 6.76
C THR A 107 -8.40 -11.47 7.09
N ASN A 108 -7.49 -10.54 6.77
CA ASN A 108 -6.06 -10.79 6.94
C ASN A 108 -5.55 -10.46 8.35
N PHE A 109 -6.25 -9.60 9.08
CA PHE A 109 -5.83 -9.18 10.43
C PHE A 109 -6.80 -9.62 11.53
N GLY A 110 -7.86 -10.36 11.18
CA GLY A 110 -8.84 -10.86 12.14
C GLY A 110 -9.59 -9.76 12.88
N LEU A 111 -9.71 -8.58 12.27
CA LEU A 111 -10.38 -7.43 12.88
C LEU A 111 -11.89 -7.55 12.66
N ASP A 112 -12.68 -7.34 13.72
CA ASP A 112 -14.13 -7.25 13.56
C ASP A 112 -14.53 -5.95 12.84
N HIS A 113 -15.78 -5.89 12.39
CA HIS A 113 -16.31 -4.74 11.64
C HIS A 113 -16.24 -3.43 12.45
N ASP A 114 -16.51 -3.48 13.75
CA ASP A 114 -16.60 -2.30 14.60
C ASP A 114 -15.20 -1.74 14.87
N LEU A 115 -14.21 -2.61 15.06
CA LEU A 115 -12.81 -2.26 15.20
C LEU A 115 -12.24 -1.68 13.92
N VAL A 116 -12.58 -2.24 12.75
CA VAL A 116 -12.20 -1.64 11.46
C VAL A 116 -12.75 -0.23 11.37
N ASN A 117 -14.04 -0.02 11.65
CA ASN A 117 -14.63 1.32 11.62
C ASN A 117 -14.00 2.28 12.63
N ALA A 118 -13.66 1.81 13.83
CA ALA A 118 -12.97 2.62 14.83
C ALA A 118 -11.54 3.03 14.39
N MET A 119 -10.88 2.21 13.57
CA MET A 119 -9.55 2.51 13.02
C MET A 119 -9.60 3.47 11.82
N LEU A 120 -10.70 3.48 11.06
CA LEU A 120 -10.86 4.33 9.88
C LEU A 120 -11.25 5.75 10.29
N CYS A 121 -10.30 6.68 10.17
CA CYS A 121 -10.55 8.10 10.41
C CYS A 121 -11.29 8.72 9.22
N SER A 122 -12.43 9.36 9.49
CA SER A 122 -13.21 10.06 8.48
C SER A 122 -12.49 11.32 8.00
N PRO A 123 -12.62 11.69 6.72
CA PRO A 123 -12.29 13.03 6.25
C PRO A 123 -12.97 14.05 7.15
N PHE A 124 -12.17 14.98 7.64
CA PHE A 124 -12.63 15.97 8.59
C PHE A 124 -13.29 17.13 7.84
N PHE A 125 -14.54 17.42 8.19
CA PHE A 125 -15.23 18.63 7.77
C PHE A 125 -15.95 19.23 8.97
N ASN A 126 -15.48 20.38 9.45
CA ASN A 126 -16.10 21.10 10.55
C ASN A 126 -16.52 22.50 10.13
N SER A 127 -17.76 22.59 9.65
CA SER A 127 -18.38 23.85 9.24
C SER A 127 -18.73 24.78 10.41
N THR A 128 -18.73 24.30 11.66
CA THR A 128 -19.29 25.05 12.81
C THR A 128 -18.25 25.45 13.86
N LEU A 129 -17.03 24.91 13.79
CA LEU A 129 -15.89 25.17 14.70
C LEU A 129 -16.14 24.95 16.21
N LYS A 130 -17.31 24.44 16.63
CA LYS A 130 -17.64 24.21 18.05
C LYS A 130 -17.16 22.84 18.54
N GLY A 131 -16.63 22.78 19.76
CA GLY A 131 -16.17 21.53 20.40
C GLY A 131 -14.95 20.90 19.73
N PHE A 132 -14.22 21.69 18.96
CA PHE A 132 -13.14 21.23 18.09
C PHE A 132 -11.80 21.17 18.83
N ASP A 133 -11.35 19.95 19.13
CA ASP A 133 -9.97 19.71 19.56
C ASP A 133 -9.07 19.53 18.32
N TRP A 134 -8.39 20.60 17.96
CA TRP A 134 -7.44 20.63 16.86
C TRP A 134 -6.28 19.64 17.03
N ASN A 135 -6.05 19.09 18.22
CA ASN A 135 -5.04 18.06 18.46
C ASN A 135 -5.45 16.69 17.91
N ASN A 136 -6.74 16.42 17.70
CA ASN A 136 -7.24 15.18 17.07
C ASN A 136 -7.21 15.23 15.54
N THR A 137 -6.82 16.37 14.98
CA THR A 137 -6.88 16.60 13.54
C THR A 137 -5.52 16.38 12.91
N HIS A 138 -5.48 15.53 11.90
CA HIS A 138 -4.27 15.18 11.19
C HIS A 138 -4.38 15.49 9.71
N ALA A 139 -3.42 16.25 9.19
CA ALA A 139 -3.24 16.37 7.74
C ALA A 139 -2.40 15.19 7.26
N LEU A 140 -2.94 14.42 6.32
CA LEU A 140 -2.29 13.25 5.74
C LEU A 140 -1.60 13.61 4.42
N ARG A 141 -0.55 12.86 4.07
CA ARG A 141 0.17 13.03 2.80
C ARG A 141 -0.65 12.67 1.57
N CYS A 142 -1.80 11.99 1.73
CA CYS A 142 -2.78 11.82 0.67
C CYS A 142 -3.62 13.08 0.38
N GLY A 143 -3.39 14.18 1.11
CA GLY A 143 -4.07 15.46 0.95
C GLY A 143 -5.35 15.61 1.78
N HIS A 144 -5.79 14.55 2.48
CA HIS A 144 -6.96 14.61 3.36
C HIS A 144 -6.57 15.08 4.76
N GLU A 145 -7.36 16.01 5.30
CA GLU A 145 -7.42 16.26 6.73
C GLU A 145 -8.41 15.25 7.33
N VAL A 146 -8.00 14.56 8.39
CA VAL A 146 -8.81 13.52 9.05
C VAL A 146 -8.90 13.78 10.54
N TRP A 147 -10.01 13.32 11.11
CA TRP A 147 -10.23 13.38 12.55
C TRP A 147 -9.99 12.00 13.16
N SER A 148 -9.06 11.91 14.11
CA SER A 148 -8.87 10.71 14.90
C SER A 148 -9.82 10.71 16.09
N ILE A 149 -10.56 9.61 16.28
CA ILE A 149 -11.50 9.46 17.41
C ILE A 149 -10.75 9.56 18.75
N THR A 150 -9.56 8.97 18.82
CA THR A 150 -8.70 9.01 20.00
C THR A 150 -7.55 9.98 19.78
N LEU A 151 -7.27 10.77 20.81
CA LEU A 151 -6.12 11.66 20.80
C LEU A 151 -4.83 10.83 20.72
N ARG A 152 -4.01 11.13 19.71
CA ARG A 152 -2.79 10.36 19.43
C ARG A 152 -1.72 11.22 18.73
N PRO A 153 -0.43 10.88 18.85
CA PRO A 153 0.61 11.49 18.04
C PRO A 153 0.40 11.21 16.54
N CYS A 154 0.98 12.06 15.70
CA CYS A 154 1.01 11.89 14.25
C CYS A 154 1.48 10.48 13.86
N GLY A 155 0.81 9.87 12.88
CA GLY A 155 1.28 8.63 12.23
C GLY A 155 2.32 8.89 11.14
N ALA A 156 2.93 7.81 10.63
CA ALA A 156 3.93 7.80 9.57
C ALA A 156 3.47 8.51 8.28
N ASN A 157 2.17 8.49 8.01
CA ASN A 157 1.56 9.07 6.82
C ASN A 157 1.02 10.51 7.00
N CYS A 158 1.21 11.12 8.18
CA CYS A 158 0.92 12.54 8.38
C CYS A 158 1.90 13.43 7.60
N THR A 159 1.47 14.64 7.23
CA THR A 159 2.40 15.68 6.79
C THR A 159 3.26 16.15 7.96
N ASP A 160 4.43 16.70 7.65
CA ASP A 160 5.33 17.25 8.67
C ASP A 160 4.77 18.57 9.24
N ALA A 161 5.24 18.98 10.42
CA ALA A 161 4.89 20.27 10.99
C ALA A 161 5.43 21.40 10.10
N PRO A 162 4.71 22.54 9.96
CA PRO A 162 3.45 22.90 10.62
C PRO A 162 2.19 22.36 9.94
N GLY A 163 2.31 21.57 8.87
CA GLY A 163 1.18 21.11 8.06
C GLY A 163 0.20 20.19 8.80
N CYS A 164 0.65 19.45 9.82
CA CYS A 164 -0.20 18.60 10.65
C CYS A 164 -0.32 19.14 12.08
N ARG A 165 -1.55 19.30 12.58
CA ARG A 165 -1.86 19.89 13.89
C ARG A 165 -1.75 18.92 15.07
N GLY A 166 -1.76 17.60 14.81
CA GLY A 166 -1.47 16.59 15.82
C GLY A 166 -0.06 16.65 16.42
N ALA A 167 0.83 17.50 15.89
CA ALA A 167 2.19 17.72 16.41
C ALA A 167 2.22 18.43 17.78
N SER A 168 1.12 19.03 18.22
CA SER A 168 1.03 19.65 19.55
C SER A 168 0.73 18.68 20.68
N TYR A 169 0.61 17.38 20.38
CA TYR A 169 0.58 16.35 21.39
C TYR A 169 1.88 16.37 22.24
N PRO A 170 1.81 16.16 23.57
CA PRO A 170 2.98 16.29 24.46
C PRO A 170 4.17 15.43 24.06
N GLN A 171 3.89 14.28 23.43
CA GLN A 171 4.87 13.42 22.81
C GLN A 171 4.94 13.76 21.31
N LYS A 172 5.91 14.61 20.95
CA LYS A 172 6.14 15.05 19.55
C LYS A 172 6.64 13.94 18.62
N GLU A 173 6.88 12.75 19.14
CA GLU A 173 7.38 11.62 18.37
C GLU A 173 6.27 11.04 17.50
N ARG A 174 6.51 11.08 16.18
CA ARG A 174 5.65 10.45 15.19
C ARG A 174 5.66 8.94 15.42
N ARG A 175 4.47 8.34 15.50
CA ARG A 175 4.34 6.89 15.60
C ARG A 175 4.64 6.24 14.26
N ALA A 176 5.18 5.04 14.33
CA ALA A 176 5.50 4.20 13.19
C ALA A 176 4.28 3.72 12.40
N ASP A 177 3.08 3.73 12.99
CA ASP A 177 1.86 3.29 12.34
C ASP A 177 1.23 4.39 11.48
N ALA A 178 0.30 4.01 10.59
CA ALA A 178 -0.41 4.93 9.72
C ALA A 178 -1.80 5.23 10.26
N ILE A 179 -2.27 6.46 10.03
CA ILE A 179 -3.68 6.83 10.23
C ILE A 179 -4.44 6.44 8.95
N LEU A 180 -5.39 5.53 9.07
CA LEU A 180 -6.16 5.05 7.93
C LEU A 180 -7.28 6.04 7.60
N CYS A 181 -7.26 6.59 6.38
CA CYS A 181 -8.29 7.51 5.90
C CYS A 181 -9.44 6.73 5.27
N GLN A 182 -10.67 6.99 5.72
CA GLN A 182 -11.88 6.35 5.21
C GLN A 182 -12.07 6.56 3.69
N GLU A 183 -11.75 7.75 3.18
CA GLU A 183 -11.84 8.05 1.73
C GLU A 183 -10.83 7.23 0.92
N CYS A 184 -9.60 7.09 1.42
CA CYS A 184 -8.58 6.27 0.75
C CYS A 184 -8.99 4.80 0.71
N VAL A 185 -9.58 4.29 1.81
CA VAL A 185 -10.11 2.91 1.87
C VAL A 185 -11.31 2.73 0.94
N ALA A 186 -12.24 3.69 0.90
CA ALA A 186 -13.39 3.65 -0.01
C ALA A 186 -12.96 3.65 -1.49
N ARG A 187 -11.95 4.44 -1.85
CA ARG A 187 -11.38 4.40 -3.21
C ARG A 187 -10.75 3.04 -3.52
N ALA A 188 -10.03 2.44 -2.56
CA ALA A 188 -9.49 1.10 -2.72
C ALA A 188 -10.61 0.06 -2.96
N GLU A 189 -11.74 0.18 -2.25
CA GLU A 189 -12.91 -0.67 -2.48
C GLU A 189 -13.52 -0.49 -3.87
N LEU A 190 -13.67 0.75 -4.35
CA LEU A 190 -14.20 1.01 -5.70
C LEU A 190 -13.30 0.42 -6.79
N VAL A 191 -11.99 0.55 -6.61
CA VAL A 191 -10.99 -0.05 -7.49
C VAL A 191 -11.18 -1.57 -7.49
N TYR A 192 -11.28 -2.19 -6.32
CA TYR A 192 -11.51 -3.63 -6.17
C TYR A 192 -12.81 -4.09 -6.85
N GLN A 193 -13.93 -3.41 -6.62
CA GLN A 193 -15.23 -3.74 -7.21
C GLN A 193 -15.21 -3.68 -8.75
N ARG A 194 -14.57 -2.66 -9.34
CA ARG A 194 -14.42 -2.55 -10.80
C ARG A 194 -13.70 -3.74 -11.38
N TYR A 195 -12.68 -4.25 -10.68
CA TYR A 195 -11.98 -5.46 -11.11
C TYR A 195 -12.87 -6.70 -11.07
N THR A 196 -13.55 -6.95 -9.95
CA THR A 196 -14.44 -8.11 -9.82
C THR A 196 -15.45 -8.14 -10.96
N LYS A 197 -16.05 -6.99 -11.29
CA LYS A 197 -16.98 -6.88 -12.42
C LYS A 197 -16.33 -7.21 -13.77
N LEU A 198 -15.12 -6.70 -14.03
CA LEU A 198 -14.41 -7.00 -15.29
C LEU A 198 -14.08 -8.50 -15.42
N GLU A 199 -13.76 -9.17 -14.32
CA GLU A 199 -13.53 -10.63 -14.33
C GLU A 199 -14.82 -11.41 -14.59
N GLU A 200 -15.95 -11.01 -14.00
CA GLU A 200 -17.27 -11.60 -14.28
C GLU A 200 -17.64 -11.44 -15.77
N GLU A 201 -17.42 -10.26 -16.35
CA GLU A 201 -17.65 -9.99 -17.77
C GLU A 201 -16.74 -10.85 -18.68
N ARG A 202 -15.48 -11.04 -18.30
CA ARG A 202 -14.52 -11.91 -19.03
C ARG A 202 -14.93 -13.38 -18.96
N ALA A 203 -15.29 -13.86 -17.77
CA ALA A 203 -15.77 -15.24 -17.58
C ALA A 203 -17.03 -15.50 -18.41
N SER A 204 -17.94 -14.52 -18.45
CA SER A 204 -19.17 -14.60 -19.26
C SER A 204 -18.90 -14.62 -20.76
N ARG A 205 -17.83 -13.96 -21.24
CA ARG A 205 -17.42 -13.95 -22.66
C ARG A 205 -16.62 -15.19 -23.08
N GLY A 206 -15.92 -15.84 -22.15
CA GLY A 206 -15.15 -17.06 -22.41
C GLY A 206 -15.99 -18.33 -22.60
N GLY A 207 -17.30 -18.28 -22.31
CA GLY A 207 -18.21 -19.42 -22.42
C GLY A 207 -18.73 -19.74 -23.82
N ASP A 208 -18.53 -18.87 -24.82
CA ASP A 208 -19.15 -19.00 -26.15
C ASP A 208 -18.15 -19.28 -27.30
N GLY A 209 -16.89 -19.60 -26.94
CA GLY A 209 -15.78 -19.79 -27.87
C GLY A 209 -15.41 -21.25 -28.13
N GLY A 210 -16.39 -22.15 -28.26
CA GLY A 210 -16.18 -23.52 -28.75
C GLY A 210 -15.80 -23.55 -30.22
N VAL A 211 -14.63 -23.00 -30.60
CA VAL A 211 -14.05 -23.25 -31.91
C VAL A 211 -13.38 -24.61 -31.86
N SER A 212 -14.07 -25.60 -32.42
CA SER A 212 -13.56 -26.93 -32.68
C SER A 212 -12.26 -26.79 -33.48
N ALA A 213 -11.12 -27.05 -32.82
CA ALA A 213 -9.86 -27.20 -33.52
C ALA A 213 -9.95 -28.44 -34.41
N GLY A 214 -10.26 -28.22 -35.70
CA GLY A 214 -10.13 -29.26 -36.72
C GLY A 214 -8.69 -29.79 -36.75
N PRO A 215 -8.49 -31.08 -37.11
CA PRO A 215 -7.19 -31.72 -37.07
C PRO A 215 -6.18 -30.95 -37.94
N ARG A 216 -5.08 -30.59 -37.31
CA ARG A 216 -3.97 -29.81 -37.89
C ARG A 216 -3.24 -30.71 -38.90
N ALA A 217 -3.37 -30.40 -40.19
CA ALA A 217 -2.61 -31.06 -41.24
C ALA A 217 -1.10 -30.84 -41.01
N THR A 218 -0.35 -31.93 -40.98
CA THR A 218 1.11 -31.97 -40.93
C THR A 218 1.71 -31.38 -42.21
N PRO A 219 2.71 -30.48 -42.13
CA PRO A 219 3.42 -30.03 -43.31
C PRO A 219 4.40 -31.11 -43.80
N GLU A 220 4.38 -31.39 -45.10
CA GLU A 220 5.31 -32.31 -45.78
C GLU A 220 6.75 -31.76 -45.79
N PRO A 221 7.76 -32.65 -45.75
CA PRO A 221 9.16 -32.26 -45.85
C PRO A 221 9.49 -31.88 -47.31
N ARG A 222 10.05 -30.68 -47.50
CA ARG A 222 10.65 -30.27 -48.78
C ARG A 222 11.98 -31.01 -48.96
N GLU A 223 12.06 -31.82 -50.01
CA GLU A 223 13.31 -32.36 -50.53
C GLU A 223 14.23 -31.20 -50.98
N ALA A 224 15.45 -31.18 -50.45
CA ALA A 224 16.52 -30.35 -50.97
C ALA A 224 17.21 -31.14 -52.09
N GLY A 225 16.94 -30.74 -53.33
CA GLY A 225 17.65 -31.25 -54.50
C GLY A 225 18.99 -30.54 -54.69
N TRP A 226 20.03 -31.37 -54.86
CA TRP A 226 21.29 -31.24 -55.63
C TRP A 226 22.13 -29.97 -55.43
#